data_AF-A0A813HR71-F1
#
_entry.id   AF-A0A813HR71-F1
#
_cell.length_a   1.000
_cell.length_b   1.000
_cell.length_c   1.000
_cell.angle_alpha   90.00
_cell.angle_beta   90.00
_cell.angle_gamma   90.00
#
_symmetry.space_group_name_H-M   'P 1'
#
loop_
_entity.id
_entity.type
_entity.pdbx_description
1 polymer ?
#
loop_
_entity_poly.entity_id
_entity_poly.type
_entity_poly.pdbx_seq_one_letter_code
_entity_poly.pdbx_strand_id
1 'polypeptide(L)'
;MWCVTEADIDEFVKKVAIAHGAGRIPNDTHPVTGKNNEAHDHPDFGPSIHMVVKYVVVPESQAAGGMSWALARHPDGLPVNIFMTHCWEEGIYEFHRKVKRYIHGGISARTNPETETDPRPATPHIWCCFLANPQCWPRQDLKELLGQDPMKSPFAKALMAKNDAGELLAKCVWLVSNRATSIYTRLWCVLELKIAMDLGLPIVFSLSSASVRRGGGDKPIPKLTRNPLQAMRLNGVDLGSYNVTDQLLLGFDGVQHAECSDPDDAKLIREAVQGSEGQLDTLIERISFANTYAMCHDKHEIKEKLGKEAIKTLLKGILVIESRNLP
;
A
#
# COMPACT_ATOMS: atom_id res chain seq x y z
N MET A 1 0.58 14.59 -12.92
CA MET A 1 0.75 14.33 -11.47
C MET A 1 2.13 13.76 -11.23
N TRP A 2 2.61 13.74 -9.98
CA TRP A 2 3.92 13.17 -9.63
C TRP A 2 3.82 11.67 -9.37
N CYS A 3 3.53 10.90 -10.41
CA CYS A 3 3.37 9.45 -10.35
C CYS A 3 4.61 8.74 -10.90
N VAL A 4 4.72 7.44 -10.59
CA VAL A 4 5.79 6.55 -11.05
C VAL A 4 5.21 5.33 -11.76
N THR A 5 6.00 4.70 -12.62
CA THR A 5 5.65 3.41 -13.24
C THR A 5 6.14 2.23 -12.39
N GLU A 6 5.72 1.02 -12.73
CA GLU A 6 6.30 -0.19 -12.16
C GLU A 6 7.83 -0.28 -12.37
N ALA A 7 8.29 0.06 -13.58
CA ALA A 7 9.69 0.02 -13.93
C ALA A 7 10.53 1.00 -13.09
N ASP A 8 9.96 2.17 -12.76
CA ASP A 8 10.59 3.12 -11.86
C ASP A 8 10.72 2.56 -10.44
N ILE A 9 9.70 1.87 -9.93
CA ILE A 9 9.76 1.23 -8.61
C ILE A 9 10.81 0.11 -8.61
N ASP A 10 10.87 -0.71 -9.67
CA ASP A 10 11.90 -1.75 -9.84
C ASP A 10 13.32 -1.15 -9.81
N GLU A 11 13.54 -0.07 -10.57
CA GLU A 11 14.83 0.63 -10.61
C GLU A 11 15.17 1.23 -9.24
N PHE A 12 14.20 1.88 -8.60
CA PHE A 12 14.36 2.50 -7.29
C PHE A 12 14.77 1.46 -6.23
N VAL A 13 14.04 0.34 -6.14
CA VAL A 13 14.32 -0.69 -5.15
C VAL A 13 15.68 -1.34 -5.41
N LYS A 14 16.10 -1.49 -6.67
CA LYS A 14 17.46 -1.93 -7.02
C LYS A 14 18.53 -0.96 -6.50
N LYS A 15 18.32 0.37 -6.63
CA LYS A 15 19.24 1.38 -6.06
C LYS A 15 19.31 1.29 -4.54
N VAL A 16 18.15 1.15 -3.89
CA VAL A 16 18.06 0.96 -2.45
C VAL A 16 18.82 -0.29 -2.01
N ALA A 17 18.67 -1.42 -2.71
CA ALA A 17 19.38 -2.66 -2.40
C ALA A 17 20.90 -2.52 -2.52
N ILE A 18 21.39 -1.80 -3.55
CA ILE A 18 22.82 -1.51 -3.72
C ILE A 18 23.34 -0.60 -2.59
N ALA A 19 22.59 0.44 -2.21
CA ALA A 19 22.97 1.33 -1.12
C ALA A 19 22.96 0.61 0.24
N HIS A 20 21.93 -0.19 0.49
CA HIS A 20 21.79 -1.01 1.69
C HIS A 20 22.93 -2.04 1.82
N GLY A 21 23.21 -2.82 0.77
CA GLY A 21 24.30 -3.80 0.76
C GLY A 21 25.71 -3.18 0.90
N ALA A 22 25.84 -1.89 0.58
CA ALA A 22 27.07 -1.12 0.80
C ALA A 22 27.14 -0.45 2.19
N GLY A 23 26.18 -0.71 3.09
CA GLY A 23 26.12 -0.10 4.42
C GLY A 23 25.78 1.40 4.42
N ARG A 24 25.27 1.95 3.31
CA ARG A 24 24.93 3.38 3.18
C ARG A 24 23.55 3.74 3.74
N ILE A 25 22.77 2.74 4.13
CA ILE A 25 21.47 2.90 4.81
C ILE A 25 21.62 2.25 6.19
N PRO A 26 22.11 2.98 7.20
CA PRO A 26 22.24 2.46 8.56
C PRO A 26 20.86 2.22 9.19
N ASN A 27 20.80 1.33 10.20
CA ASN A 27 19.61 1.08 11.00
C ASN A 27 19.55 2.09 12.17
N ASP A 28 19.34 3.36 11.84
CA ASP A 28 19.24 4.42 12.84
C ASP A 28 18.01 4.23 13.72
N THR A 29 18.10 4.69 14.97
CA THR A 29 16.96 4.78 15.88
C THR A 29 15.90 5.70 15.30
N HIS A 30 14.65 5.25 15.26
CA HIS A 30 13.52 6.07 14.85
C HIS A 30 13.38 7.29 15.79
N PRO A 31 13.25 8.52 15.27
CA PRO A 31 13.33 9.74 16.07
C PRO A 31 12.21 9.89 17.10
N VAL A 32 11.04 9.26 16.87
CA VAL A 32 9.90 9.36 17.79
C VAL A 32 9.88 8.21 18.79
N THR A 33 10.17 6.99 18.35
CA THR A 33 10.01 5.78 19.18
C THR A 33 11.31 5.37 19.87
N GLY A 34 12.45 5.90 19.41
CA GLY A 34 13.79 5.54 19.89
C GLY A 34 14.21 4.11 19.54
N LYS A 35 13.42 3.38 18.74
CA LYS A 35 13.64 1.97 18.39
C LYS A 35 14.28 1.85 17.01
N ASN A 36 15.14 0.85 16.85
CA ASN A 36 15.65 0.45 15.54
C ASN A 36 14.63 -0.45 14.82
N ASN A 37 14.73 -0.53 13.50
CA ASN A 37 13.96 -1.50 12.73
C ASN A 37 14.58 -2.89 12.89
N GLU A 38 13.95 -3.78 13.65
CA GLU A 38 14.41 -5.18 13.81
C GLU A 38 14.46 -5.96 12.49
N ALA A 39 13.73 -5.50 11.46
CA ALA A 39 13.68 -6.10 10.13
C ALA A 39 14.75 -5.55 9.16
N HIS A 40 15.58 -4.61 9.58
CA HIS A 40 16.39 -3.79 8.67
C HIS A 40 17.22 -4.63 7.69
N ASP A 41 17.93 -5.63 8.21
CA ASP A 41 18.78 -6.52 7.40
C ASP A 41 18.04 -7.75 6.86
N HIS A 42 16.74 -7.89 7.14
CA HIS A 42 15.98 -9.05 6.70
C HIS A 42 15.70 -8.97 5.18
N PRO A 43 16.02 -10.01 4.39
CA PRO A 43 15.97 -9.96 2.93
C PRO A 43 14.55 -9.73 2.37
N ASP A 44 13.52 -10.16 3.10
CA ASP A 44 12.12 -9.96 2.69
C ASP A 44 11.49 -8.63 3.16
N PHE A 45 12.15 -7.86 4.04
CA PHE A 45 11.59 -6.62 4.60
C PHE A 45 12.48 -5.43 4.26
N GLY A 46 13.75 -5.49 4.65
CA GLY A 46 14.70 -4.43 4.37
C GLY A 46 14.55 -3.20 5.28
N PRO A 47 15.26 -2.11 4.95
CA PRO A 47 15.17 -0.85 5.68
C PRO A 47 13.75 -0.28 5.58
N SER A 48 13.33 0.45 6.62
CA SER A 48 12.04 1.14 6.61
C SER A 48 12.04 2.28 5.59
N ILE A 49 10.87 2.69 5.12
CA ILE A 49 10.76 3.85 4.22
C ILE A 49 11.34 5.11 4.88
N HIS A 50 11.27 5.27 6.21
CA HIS A 50 12.00 6.35 6.91
C HIS A 50 13.49 6.39 6.55
N MET A 51 14.17 5.25 6.64
CA MET A 51 15.59 5.16 6.33
C MET A 51 15.86 5.35 4.83
N VAL A 52 15.01 4.75 3.99
CA VAL A 52 15.13 4.90 2.53
C VAL A 52 14.96 6.35 2.10
N VAL A 53 14.00 7.08 2.67
CA VAL A 53 13.81 8.50 2.37
C VAL A 53 15.03 9.30 2.78
N LYS A 54 15.51 9.12 4.01
CA LYS A 54 16.67 9.84 4.56
C LYS A 54 17.95 9.62 3.74
N TYR A 55 18.24 8.37 3.38
CA TYR A 55 19.54 7.98 2.81
C TYR A 55 19.56 7.82 1.29
N VAL A 56 18.39 7.76 0.64
CA VAL A 56 18.31 7.59 -0.83
C VAL A 56 17.47 8.67 -1.47
N VAL A 57 16.19 8.82 -1.08
CA VAL A 57 15.28 9.76 -1.75
C VAL A 57 15.75 11.20 -1.61
N VAL A 58 16.10 11.64 -0.40
CA VAL A 58 16.54 13.02 -0.14
C VAL A 58 17.82 13.35 -0.92
N PRO A 59 18.92 12.58 -0.83
CA PRO A 59 20.13 12.87 -1.60
C PRO A 59 19.92 12.87 -3.12
N GLU A 60 19.16 11.90 -3.66
CA GLU A 60 18.89 11.84 -5.10
C GLU A 60 18.03 13.03 -5.57
N SER A 61 17.01 13.39 -4.79
CA SER A 61 16.13 14.52 -5.09
C SER A 61 16.88 15.85 -5.06
N GLN A 62 17.80 16.04 -4.11
CA GLN A 62 18.67 17.23 -4.05
C GLN A 62 19.59 17.31 -5.26
N ALA A 63 20.22 16.19 -5.64
CA ALA A 63 21.08 16.13 -6.83
C ALA A 63 20.29 16.42 -8.12
N ALA A 64 18.99 16.13 -8.14
CA ALA A 64 18.08 16.44 -9.25
C ALA A 64 17.53 17.87 -9.23
N GLY A 65 18.07 18.78 -8.41
CA GLY A 65 17.61 20.17 -8.34
C GLY A 65 16.47 20.40 -7.34
N GLY A 66 16.28 19.49 -6.39
CA GLY A 66 15.33 19.65 -5.29
C GLY A 66 13.89 19.30 -5.61
N MET A 67 13.58 18.70 -6.77
CA MET A 67 12.23 18.23 -7.08
C MET A 67 11.94 16.88 -6.41
N SER A 68 10.69 16.42 -6.43
CA SER A 68 10.37 15.07 -5.96
C SER A 68 10.99 14.00 -6.87
N TRP A 69 11.23 12.81 -6.31
CA TRP A 69 11.84 11.72 -7.08
C TRP A 69 11.00 11.35 -8.30
N ALA A 70 9.67 11.31 -8.16
CA ALA A 70 8.76 11.07 -9.27
C ALA A 70 8.85 12.15 -10.36
N LEU A 71 8.96 13.43 -9.99
CA LEU A 71 9.10 14.53 -10.95
C LEU A 71 10.48 14.54 -11.63
N ALA A 72 11.55 14.15 -10.92
CA ALA A 72 12.87 13.99 -11.51
C ALA A 72 12.91 12.89 -12.58
N ARG A 73 12.06 11.87 -12.44
CA ARG A 73 11.92 10.79 -13.42
C ARG A 73 11.03 11.17 -14.60
N HIS A 74 9.94 11.89 -14.32
CA HIS A 74 8.95 12.28 -15.30
C HIS A 74 8.70 13.79 -15.20
N PRO A 75 9.52 14.63 -15.88
CA PRO A 75 9.41 16.09 -15.79
C PRO A 75 8.05 16.64 -16.22
N ASP A 76 7.40 15.99 -17.19
CA ASP A 76 6.05 16.34 -17.65
C ASP A 76 4.94 15.77 -16.73
N GLY A 77 5.34 14.95 -15.76
CA GLY A 77 4.47 14.19 -14.88
C GLY A 77 3.77 13.03 -15.58
N LEU A 78 3.12 12.19 -14.77
CA LEU A 78 2.27 11.09 -15.22
C LEU A 78 0.86 11.26 -14.63
N PRO A 79 -0.22 10.91 -15.34
CA PRO A 79 -1.56 10.89 -14.75
C PRO A 79 -1.63 9.80 -13.67
N VAL A 80 -2.43 9.99 -12.63
CA VAL A 80 -2.62 8.99 -11.58
C VAL A 80 -3.64 7.94 -12.02
N ASN A 81 -3.26 6.67 -12.02
CA ASN A 81 -4.21 5.56 -12.22
C ASN A 81 -4.52 4.86 -10.90
N ILE A 82 -3.51 4.72 -10.05
CA ILE A 82 -3.62 4.10 -8.73
C ILE A 82 -3.08 5.08 -7.70
N PHE A 83 -3.88 5.38 -6.69
CA PHE A 83 -3.41 6.13 -5.53
C PHE A 83 -2.99 5.15 -4.44
N MET A 84 -1.74 5.19 -4.01
CA MET A 84 -1.21 4.29 -3.00
C MET A 84 -1.10 4.96 -1.64
N THR A 85 -1.70 4.33 -0.63
CA THR A 85 -1.50 4.70 0.77
C THR A 85 -0.71 3.61 1.49
N HIS A 86 0.24 4.03 2.33
CA HIS A 86 1.25 3.16 2.92
C HIS A 86 1.78 3.72 4.25
N CYS A 87 2.58 2.92 4.97
CA CYS A 87 3.25 3.37 6.20
C CYS A 87 4.74 3.66 5.95
N TRP A 88 5.32 4.57 6.74
CA TRP A 88 6.74 4.86 6.69
C TRP A 88 7.61 3.84 7.44
N GLU A 89 7.01 3.06 8.35
CA GLU A 89 7.63 1.91 9.02
C GLU A 89 7.67 0.66 8.13
N GLU A 90 7.08 0.72 6.94
CA GLU A 90 7.11 -0.38 5.98
C GLU A 90 8.54 -0.64 5.49
N GLY A 91 8.92 -1.93 5.40
CA GLY A 91 10.18 -2.32 4.78
C GLY A 91 10.10 -2.19 3.26
N ILE A 92 11.09 -1.56 2.62
CA ILE A 92 11.09 -1.30 1.18
C ILE A 92 11.03 -2.57 0.31
N TYR A 93 11.58 -3.71 0.78
CA TYR A 93 11.50 -4.98 0.04
C TYR A 93 10.13 -5.64 0.21
N GLU A 94 9.49 -5.44 1.37
CA GLU A 94 8.11 -5.85 1.59
C GLU A 94 7.17 -5.08 0.68
N PHE A 95 7.31 -3.75 0.66
CA PHE A 95 6.61 -2.83 -0.23
C PHE A 95 6.72 -3.28 -1.69
N HIS A 96 7.95 -3.45 -2.18
CA HIS A 96 8.23 -3.83 -3.57
C HIS A 96 7.55 -5.14 -3.95
N ARG A 97 7.67 -6.17 -3.11
CA ARG A 97 7.03 -7.46 -3.34
C ARG A 97 5.50 -7.34 -3.43
N LYS A 98 4.89 -6.52 -2.58
CA LYS A 98 3.43 -6.26 -2.61
C LYS A 98 3.02 -5.55 -3.90
N VAL A 99 3.82 -4.58 -4.37
CA VAL A 99 3.66 -3.92 -5.69
C VAL A 99 3.70 -4.91 -6.84
N LYS A 100 4.75 -5.73 -6.93
CA LYS A 100 4.86 -6.71 -8.02
C LYS A 100 3.70 -7.69 -8.03
N ARG A 101 3.29 -8.17 -6.86
CA ARG A 101 2.13 -9.08 -6.74
C ARG A 101 0.83 -8.44 -7.18
N TYR A 102 0.60 -7.17 -6.83
CA TYR A 102 -0.60 -6.46 -7.22
C TYR A 102 -0.68 -6.28 -8.75
N ILE A 103 0.41 -5.77 -9.35
CA ILE A 103 0.44 -5.46 -10.77
C ILE A 103 0.38 -6.75 -11.61
N HIS A 104 1.18 -7.76 -11.27
CA HIS A 104 1.25 -9.03 -12.00
C HIS A 104 0.11 -10.00 -11.67
N GLY A 105 -0.59 -9.83 -10.55
CA GLY A 105 -1.71 -10.68 -10.12
C GLY A 105 -2.96 -10.58 -11.01
N GLY A 106 -2.86 -9.97 -12.19
CA GLY A 106 -3.97 -9.79 -13.13
C GLY A 106 -4.96 -8.69 -12.76
N ILE A 107 -4.62 -7.87 -11.76
CA ILE A 107 -5.49 -6.80 -11.25
C ILE A 107 -5.40 -5.57 -12.15
N SER A 108 -4.17 -5.18 -12.52
CA SER A 108 -3.92 -4.09 -13.46
C SER A 108 -4.46 -4.36 -14.86
N ALA A 109 -4.63 -5.63 -15.25
CA ALA A 109 -5.12 -6.01 -16.57
C ALA A 109 -6.63 -5.75 -16.77
N ARG A 110 -7.39 -5.44 -15.70
CA ARG A 110 -8.84 -5.26 -15.76
C ARG A 110 -9.30 -3.80 -15.79
N THR A 111 -8.40 -2.84 -15.59
CA THR A 111 -8.76 -1.43 -15.42
C THR A 111 -8.64 -0.60 -16.69
N ASN A 112 -8.23 -1.18 -17.83
CA ASN A 112 -8.17 -0.46 -19.09
C ASN A 112 -8.79 -1.26 -20.26
N PRO A 113 -10.13 -1.22 -20.43
CA PRO A 113 -10.81 -1.93 -21.50
C PRO A 113 -10.66 -1.28 -22.89
N GLU A 114 -10.05 -0.10 -23.02
CA GLU A 114 -10.16 0.71 -24.25
C GLU A 114 -8.94 0.71 -25.18
N THR A 115 -7.88 -0.05 -24.88
CA THR A 115 -6.71 -0.14 -25.78
C THR A 115 -6.59 -1.54 -26.38
N GLU A 116 -7.54 -1.89 -27.25
CA GLU A 116 -7.56 -3.14 -28.03
C GLU A 116 -6.39 -3.24 -29.04
N THR A 117 -5.59 -2.17 -29.20
CA THR A 117 -4.54 -2.05 -30.22
C THR A 117 -3.10 -2.13 -29.68
N ASP A 118 -2.87 -2.04 -28.36
CA ASP A 118 -1.59 -2.43 -27.74
C ASP A 118 -1.81 -3.73 -26.94
N PRO A 119 -1.23 -4.86 -27.36
CA PRO A 119 -1.42 -6.15 -26.68
C PRO A 119 -0.81 -6.20 -25.27
N ARG A 120 -0.13 -5.14 -24.81
CA ARG A 120 0.34 -5.02 -23.42
C ARG A 120 -0.64 -4.14 -22.63
N PRO A 121 -1.17 -4.61 -21.49
CA PRO A 121 -1.91 -3.73 -20.60
C PRO A 121 -0.97 -2.58 -20.19
N ALA A 122 -1.39 -1.34 -20.44
CA ALA A 122 -0.62 -0.17 -20.03
C ALA A 122 -0.30 -0.28 -18.53
N THR A 123 0.99 -0.22 -18.19
CA THR A 123 1.45 -0.27 -16.81
C THR A 123 0.82 0.89 -16.04
N PRO A 124 0.19 0.66 -14.88
CA PRO A 124 -0.53 1.70 -14.18
C PRO A 124 0.48 2.70 -13.60
N HIS A 125 0.14 3.97 -13.68
CA HIS A 125 0.87 5.02 -13.00
C HIS A 125 0.41 5.13 -11.54
N ILE A 126 1.37 5.08 -10.64
CA ILE A 126 1.15 4.96 -9.20
C ILE A 126 1.57 6.27 -8.54
N TRP A 127 0.66 6.87 -7.78
CA TRP A 127 1.01 7.93 -6.84
C TRP A 127 1.44 7.29 -5.52
N CYS A 128 2.59 7.66 -4.97
CA CYS A 128 3.09 7.14 -3.69
C CYS A 128 3.83 8.25 -2.91
N CYS A 129 3.42 8.56 -1.69
CA CYS A 129 3.80 9.83 -1.04
C CYS A 129 5.32 10.02 -0.86
N PHE A 130 6.07 8.96 -0.55
CA PHE A 130 7.51 9.06 -0.32
C PHE A 130 8.32 9.30 -1.60
N LEU A 131 7.75 9.04 -2.78
CA LEU A 131 8.36 9.33 -4.09
C LEU A 131 7.77 10.58 -4.75
N ALA A 132 6.48 10.84 -4.50
CA ALA A 132 5.72 11.89 -5.15
C ALA A 132 5.98 13.27 -4.54
N ASN A 133 6.10 13.37 -3.22
CA ASN A 133 6.34 14.66 -2.55
C ASN A 133 7.84 15.00 -2.56
N PRO A 134 8.21 16.29 -2.56
CA PRO A 134 9.61 16.71 -2.54
C PRO A 134 10.21 16.53 -1.13
N GLN A 135 10.59 15.29 -0.80
CA GLN A 135 11.08 14.91 0.53
C GLN A 135 12.33 15.66 0.98
N CYS A 136 13.08 16.25 0.05
CA CYS A 136 14.29 17.01 0.33
C CYS A 136 14.04 18.47 0.71
N TRP A 137 12.79 18.96 0.61
CA TRP A 137 12.48 20.34 0.96
C TRP A 137 12.60 20.58 2.46
N PRO A 138 13.03 21.79 2.86
CA PRO A 138 12.84 22.26 4.23
C PRO A 138 11.38 22.10 4.67
N ARG A 139 11.19 21.84 5.97
CA ARG A 139 9.84 21.65 6.54
C ARG A 139 8.91 22.83 6.24
N GLN A 140 9.43 24.06 6.25
CA GLN A 140 8.66 25.26 5.95
C GLN A 140 8.09 25.25 4.53
N ASP A 141 8.93 24.94 3.53
CA ASP A 141 8.52 24.89 2.13
C ASP A 141 7.54 23.72 1.88
N LEU A 142 7.75 22.58 2.55
CA LEU A 142 6.81 21.47 2.49
C LEU A 142 5.46 21.84 3.11
N LYS A 143 5.45 22.58 4.21
CA LYS A 143 4.22 23.09 4.85
C LYS A 143 3.48 24.06 3.93
N GLU A 144 4.20 24.91 3.20
CA GLU A 144 3.62 25.79 2.19
C GLU A 144 3.00 25.01 1.02
N LEU A 145 3.66 23.94 0.57
CA LEU A 145 3.14 23.04 -0.46
C LEU A 145 1.87 22.30 -0.02
N LEU A 146 1.84 21.81 1.21
CA LEU A 146 0.68 21.15 1.82
C LEU A 146 -0.47 22.15 2.03
N GLY A 147 -0.12 23.41 2.33
CA GLY A 147 -1.05 24.51 2.49
C GLY A 147 -1.79 24.50 3.82
N GLN A 148 -2.71 25.45 3.99
CA GLN A 148 -3.59 25.54 5.17
C GLN A 148 -4.89 24.74 5.03
N ASP A 149 -5.07 24.07 3.89
CA ASP A 149 -6.25 23.28 3.58
C ASP A 149 -5.79 21.91 3.10
N PRO A 150 -5.92 20.86 3.93
CA PRO A 150 -5.49 19.51 3.58
C PRO A 150 -6.10 18.98 2.28
N MET A 151 -7.26 19.49 1.87
CA MET A 151 -7.93 19.13 0.61
C MET A 151 -7.24 19.75 -0.62
N LYS A 152 -6.36 20.74 -0.44
CA LYS A 152 -5.56 21.35 -1.52
C LYS A 152 -4.14 20.81 -1.61
N SER A 153 -3.78 19.89 -0.71
CA SER A 153 -2.48 19.22 -0.71
C SER A 153 -2.23 18.45 -2.02
N PRO A 154 -0.96 18.14 -2.37
CA PRO A 154 -0.63 17.39 -3.58
C PRO A 154 -1.30 16.02 -3.66
N PHE A 155 -1.48 15.32 -2.54
CA PHE A 155 -2.11 13.99 -2.52
C PHE A 155 -3.63 14.08 -2.69
N ALA A 156 -4.28 15.07 -2.07
CA ALA A 156 -5.70 15.31 -2.24
C ALA A 156 -6.01 15.68 -3.70
N LYS A 157 -5.15 16.53 -4.30
CA LYS A 157 -5.18 16.83 -5.75
C LYS A 157 -5.02 15.59 -6.62
N ALA A 158 -4.13 14.66 -6.24
CA ALA A 158 -3.98 13.40 -6.96
C ALA A 158 -5.26 12.54 -6.87
N LEU A 159 -5.85 12.35 -5.69
CA LEU A 159 -7.10 11.60 -5.52
C LEU A 159 -8.27 12.21 -6.30
N MET A 160 -8.37 13.54 -6.30
CA MET A 160 -9.47 14.29 -6.93
C MET A 160 -9.22 14.63 -8.40
N ALA A 161 -8.10 14.20 -8.98
CA ALA A 161 -7.73 14.52 -10.34
C ALA A 161 -8.76 14.00 -11.34
N LYS A 162 -9.19 14.84 -12.28
CA LYS A 162 -10.18 14.50 -13.31
C LYS A 162 -9.64 14.72 -14.71
N ASN A 163 -10.14 13.96 -15.69
CA ASN A 163 -9.96 14.25 -17.11
C ASN A 163 -10.90 15.38 -17.57
N ASP A 164 -10.82 15.76 -18.85
CA ASP A 164 -11.67 16.80 -19.46
C ASP A 164 -13.16 16.44 -19.45
N ALA A 165 -13.50 15.14 -19.37
CA ALA A 165 -14.87 14.65 -19.22
C ALA A 165 -15.39 14.69 -17.77
N GLY A 166 -14.56 15.13 -16.81
CA GLY A 166 -14.93 15.23 -15.39
C GLY A 166 -14.85 13.90 -14.62
N GLU A 167 -14.27 12.87 -15.22
CA GLU A 167 -14.10 11.54 -14.60
C GLU A 167 -12.81 11.48 -13.79
N LEU A 168 -12.84 10.77 -12.66
CA LEU A 168 -11.65 10.57 -11.85
C LEU A 168 -10.57 9.78 -12.62
N LEU A 169 -9.34 10.31 -12.58
CA LEU A 169 -8.17 9.65 -13.15
C LEU A 169 -7.78 8.43 -12.32
N ALA A 170 -7.75 8.59 -10.99
CA ALA A 170 -7.52 7.48 -10.06
C ALA A 170 -8.69 6.49 -10.16
N LYS A 171 -8.38 5.22 -10.37
CA LYS A 171 -9.37 4.13 -10.49
C LYS A 171 -9.58 3.38 -9.18
N CYS A 172 -8.63 3.49 -8.25
CA CYS A 172 -8.72 2.94 -6.91
C CYS A 172 -7.72 3.60 -5.96
N VAL A 173 -7.98 3.40 -4.67
CA VAL A 173 -7.00 3.57 -3.60
C VAL A 173 -6.48 2.20 -3.21
N TRP A 174 -5.18 2.00 -3.31
CA TRP A 174 -4.52 0.76 -2.96
C TRP A 174 -3.77 0.90 -1.63
N LEU A 175 -4.23 0.13 -0.64
CA LEU A 175 -3.69 0.04 0.70
C LEU A 175 -2.53 -0.97 0.73
N VAL A 176 -1.33 -0.48 1.02
CA VAL A 176 -0.16 -1.32 1.24
C VAL A 176 0.07 -1.44 2.75
N SER A 177 -0.41 -2.54 3.33
CA SER A 177 -0.15 -2.86 4.74
C SER A 177 1.33 -3.14 4.95
N ASN A 178 1.78 -3.26 6.21
CA ASN A 178 3.12 -3.68 6.56
C ASN A 178 3.09 -4.46 7.88
N ARG A 179 4.20 -5.10 8.25
CA ARG A 179 4.26 -5.87 9.49
C ARG A 179 4.43 -5.04 10.77
N ALA A 180 4.91 -3.81 10.65
CA ALA A 180 5.43 -3.03 11.77
C ALA A 180 4.33 -2.26 12.51
N THR A 181 3.36 -1.69 11.78
CA THR A 181 2.24 -0.94 12.36
C THR A 181 1.09 -0.80 11.37
N SER A 182 -0.12 -0.54 11.86
CA SER A 182 -1.23 -0.14 11.01
C SER A 182 -0.93 1.16 10.27
N ILE A 183 -1.27 1.22 8.99
CA ILE A 183 -1.17 2.45 8.18
C ILE A 183 -2.05 3.58 8.75
N TYR A 184 -3.12 3.22 9.48
CA TYR A 184 -4.11 4.16 10.00
C TYR A 184 -3.76 4.71 11.39
N THR A 185 -2.61 4.34 11.96
CA THR A 185 -2.00 5.12 13.04
C THR A 185 -1.54 6.49 12.56
N ARG A 186 -1.48 6.73 11.25
CA ARG A 186 -1.04 7.98 10.63
C ARG A 186 -2.25 8.77 10.13
N LEU A 187 -2.41 9.98 10.66
CA LEU A 187 -3.57 10.83 10.40
C LEU A 187 -3.68 11.25 8.92
N TRP A 188 -2.56 11.41 8.20
CA TRP A 188 -2.57 11.62 6.75
C TRP A 188 -3.22 10.45 5.99
N CYS A 189 -2.93 9.20 6.38
CA CYS A 189 -3.51 8.01 5.73
C CYS A 189 -5.01 7.87 6.04
N VAL A 190 -5.46 8.35 7.20
CA VAL A 190 -6.89 8.48 7.52
C VAL A 190 -7.57 9.48 6.58
N LEU A 191 -6.96 10.64 6.34
CA LEU A 191 -7.51 11.63 5.40
C LEU A 191 -7.58 11.09 3.98
N GLU A 192 -6.56 10.38 3.52
CA GLU A 192 -6.56 9.70 2.21
C GLU A 192 -7.74 8.72 2.10
N LEU A 193 -7.99 7.92 3.14
CA LEU A 193 -9.12 6.99 3.20
C LEU A 193 -10.46 7.73 3.19
N LYS A 194 -10.58 8.83 3.92
CA LYS A 194 -11.79 9.67 3.90
C LYS A 194 -12.08 10.22 2.50
N ILE A 195 -11.08 10.80 1.86
CA ILE A 195 -11.24 11.36 0.50
C ILE A 195 -11.65 10.24 -0.47
N ALA A 196 -11.05 9.05 -0.37
CA ALA A 196 -11.42 7.90 -1.18
C ALA A 196 -12.89 7.51 -0.98
N MET A 197 -13.34 7.45 0.28
CA MET A 197 -14.71 7.14 0.66
C MET A 197 -15.70 8.19 0.12
N ASP A 198 -15.39 9.47 0.29
CA ASP A 198 -16.24 10.58 -0.17
C ASP A 198 -16.37 10.60 -1.70
N LEU A 199 -15.31 10.20 -2.42
CA LEU A 199 -15.30 10.09 -3.88
C LEU A 199 -15.91 8.77 -4.40
N GLY A 200 -16.25 7.82 -3.53
CA GLY A 200 -16.68 6.49 -3.92
C GLY A 200 -15.61 5.70 -4.67
N LEU A 201 -14.33 6.00 -4.43
CA LEU A 201 -13.21 5.28 -5.05
C LEU A 201 -13.12 3.86 -4.46
N PRO A 202 -12.95 2.83 -5.31
CA PRO A 202 -12.67 1.48 -4.85
C PRO A 202 -11.45 1.45 -3.93
N ILE A 203 -11.60 0.83 -2.77
CA ILE A 203 -10.48 0.56 -1.86
C ILE A 203 -10.04 -0.89 -2.07
N VAL A 204 -8.77 -1.05 -2.40
CA VAL A 204 -8.13 -2.34 -2.66
C VAL A 204 -6.98 -2.50 -1.70
N PHE A 205 -6.69 -3.71 -1.23
CA PHE A 205 -5.63 -3.96 -0.26
C PHE A 205 -4.73 -5.10 -0.71
N SER A 206 -3.45 -5.02 -0.32
CA SER A 206 -2.51 -6.11 -0.54
C SER A 206 -2.69 -7.22 0.49
N LEU A 207 -3.06 -8.40 0.01
CA LEU A 207 -2.93 -9.63 0.80
C LEU A 207 -1.44 -9.91 1.02
N SER A 208 -0.99 -9.94 2.28
CA SER A 208 0.29 -10.57 2.61
C SER A 208 0.10 -12.08 2.48
N SER A 209 0.29 -12.61 1.29
CA SER A 209 0.59 -14.04 1.20
C SER A 209 1.97 -14.23 1.78
N ALA A 210 2.03 -14.71 3.03
CA ALA A 210 3.21 -15.39 3.52
C ALA A 210 3.68 -16.32 2.39
N SER A 211 4.95 -16.21 2.03
CA SER A 211 5.53 -16.99 0.97
C SER A 211 5.30 -18.46 1.31
N VAL A 212 4.30 -19.10 0.70
CA VAL A 212 4.26 -20.56 0.63
C VAL A 212 5.43 -20.93 -0.25
N ARG A 213 6.63 -21.00 0.34
CA ARG A 213 7.77 -21.65 -0.30
C ARG A 213 7.31 -23.08 -0.54
N ARG A 214 6.97 -23.40 -1.79
CA ARG A 214 6.84 -24.80 -2.21
C ARG A 214 8.20 -25.42 -1.89
N GLY A 215 8.23 -26.29 -0.88
CA GLY A 215 9.42 -27.09 -0.55
C GLY A 215 9.92 -27.74 -1.83
N GLY A 216 11.20 -27.53 -2.12
CA GLY A 216 11.85 -27.98 -3.35
C GLY A 216 11.60 -29.46 -3.62
N GLY A 217 11.15 -29.73 -4.84
CA GLY A 217 10.93 -31.07 -5.35
C GLY A 217 10.36 -30.97 -6.75
N ASP A 218 11.25 -30.84 -7.75
CA ASP A 218 10.91 -31.04 -9.15
C ASP A 218 10.43 -32.47 -9.34
N LYS A 219 9.13 -32.71 -9.20
CA LYS A 219 8.47 -33.90 -9.72
C LYS A 219 7.36 -33.48 -10.66
N PRO A 220 7.30 -34.05 -11.87
CA PRO A 220 6.24 -33.75 -12.82
C PRO A 220 4.89 -34.14 -12.22
N ILE A 221 3.91 -33.24 -12.37
CA ILE A 221 2.54 -33.40 -11.89
C ILE A 221 1.93 -34.63 -12.58
N PRO A 222 1.55 -35.70 -11.85
CA PRO A 222 0.71 -36.75 -12.42
C PRO A 222 -0.65 -36.12 -12.73
N LYS A 223 -1.19 -36.37 -13.94
CA LYS A 223 -2.55 -35.97 -14.31
C LYS A 223 -3.53 -36.53 -13.26
N LEU A 224 -4.01 -35.69 -12.36
CA LEU A 224 -4.93 -36.10 -11.31
C LEU A 224 -6.38 -35.85 -11.74
N THR A 225 -7.16 -36.89 -11.51
CA THR A 225 -8.56 -37.13 -11.87
C THR A 225 -9.54 -36.31 -11.01
N ARG A 226 -10.77 -36.20 -11.53
CA ARG A 226 -11.91 -35.37 -11.04
C ARG A 226 -12.50 -35.80 -9.69
N ASN A 227 -11.75 -35.76 -8.59
CA ASN A 227 -12.38 -35.85 -7.27
C ASN A 227 -11.74 -34.90 -6.24
N PRO A 228 -12.43 -33.82 -5.81
CA PRO A 228 -11.81 -32.72 -5.06
C PRO A 228 -11.74 -32.90 -3.54
N LEU A 229 -11.90 -34.12 -2.99
CA LEU A 229 -12.03 -34.30 -1.53
C LEU A 229 -10.90 -35.04 -0.81
N GLN A 230 -9.78 -35.39 -1.45
CA GLN A 230 -8.67 -36.00 -0.73
C GLN A 230 -7.31 -35.56 -1.29
N ALA A 231 -6.66 -34.63 -0.59
CA ALA A 231 -5.22 -34.64 -0.30
C ALA A 231 -4.79 -33.31 0.33
N MET A 232 -4.52 -33.29 1.64
CA MET A 232 -3.49 -32.43 2.25
C MET A 232 -3.31 -32.76 3.74
N ARG A 233 -2.40 -33.70 4.01
CA ARG A 233 -1.51 -33.65 5.17
C ARG A 233 -0.11 -33.83 4.59
N LEU A 234 0.82 -32.91 4.85
CA LEU A 234 2.26 -33.15 5.04
C LEU A 234 3.00 -31.81 5.28
N ASN A 235 3.68 -31.78 6.43
CA ASN A 235 4.96 -31.14 6.77
C ASN A 235 5.09 -29.61 6.82
N GLY A 236 4.81 -29.07 8.00
CA GLY A 236 5.83 -28.54 8.90
C GLY A 236 6.89 -27.61 8.31
N VAL A 237 6.50 -26.37 8.02
CA VAL A 237 7.38 -25.20 8.13
C VAL A 237 6.59 -24.16 8.91
N ASP A 238 7.00 -23.88 10.14
CA ASP A 238 6.43 -22.82 10.97
C ASP A 238 6.98 -21.46 10.51
N LEU A 239 6.41 -20.95 9.43
CA LEU A 239 6.44 -19.52 9.14
C LEU A 239 5.29 -18.95 9.97
N GLY A 240 5.58 -18.53 11.21
CA GLY A 240 4.60 -18.03 12.16
C GLY A 240 3.50 -17.26 11.45
N SER A 241 2.25 -17.71 11.64
CA SER A 241 1.08 -17.25 10.91
C SER A 241 0.82 -15.78 11.21
N TYR A 242 1.51 -14.87 10.51
CA TYR A 242 1.22 -13.46 10.58
C TYR A 242 -0.12 -13.22 9.90
N ASN A 243 -1.17 -13.17 10.71
CA ASN A 243 -2.50 -12.84 10.23
C ASN A 243 -2.48 -11.37 9.79
N VAL A 244 -2.76 -11.12 8.51
CA VAL A 244 -2.74 -9.77 7.92
C VAL A 244 -3.80 -8.86 8.57
N THR A 245 -4.82 -9.46 9.19
CA THR A 245 -5.81 -8.79 10.06
C THR A 245 -5.11 -8.06 11.20
N ASP A 246 -4.12 -8.71 11.81
CA ASP A 246 -3.35 -8.13 12.91
C ASP A 246 -2.54 -6.96 12.38
N GLN A 247 -2.07 -6.97 11.13
CA GLN A 247 -1.28 -5.86 10.56
C GLN A 247 -2.07 -4.57 10.38
N LEU A 248 -3.31 -4.64 9.88
CA LEU A 248 -4.15 -3.44 9.69
C LEU A 248 -4.68 -2.88 11.01
N LEU A 249 -4.75 -3.72 12.05
CA LEU A 249 -5.19 -3.31 13.38
C LEU A 249 -4.03 -3.19 14.38
N LEU A 250 -2.78 -3.38 13.93
CA LEU A 250 -1.62 -3.39 14.82
C LEU A 250 -1.39 -2.01 15.42
N GLY A 251 -1.73 -1.87 16.70
CA GLY A 251 -1.68 -0.59 17.43
C GLY A 251 -2.71 0.43 16.93
N PHE A 252 -3.77 -0.01 16.25
CA PHE A 252 -4.86 0.86 15.84
C PHE A 252 -5.96 0.87 16.90
N ASP A 253 -6.08 1.97 17.63
CA ASP A 253 -7.08 2.17 18.68
C ASP A 253 -8.29 3.00 18.22
N GLY A 254 -8.35 3.33 16.93
CA GLY A 254 -9.38 4.17 16.32
C GLY A 254 -8.81 5.44 15.67
N VAL A 255 -9.56 5.99 14.72
CA VAL A 255 -9.16 7.19 13.96
C VAL A 255 -8.83 8.39 14.85
N GLN A 256 -9.53 8.54 15.98
CA GLN A 256 -9.26 9.60 16.96
C GLN A 256 -7.86 9.52 17.61
N HIS A 257 -7.19 8.38 17.52
CA HIS A 257 -5.83 8.16 18.05
C HIS A 257 -4.75 8.25 16.96
N ALA A 258 -5.11 8.40 15.69
CA ALA A 258 -4.13 8.54 14.61
C ALA A 258 -3.31 9.83 14.76
N GLU A 259 -2.00 9.77 14.54
CA GLU A 259 -1.07 10.87 14.83
C GLU A 259 -0.52 11.53 13.56
N CYS A 260 -0.09 12.79 13.69
CA CYS A 260 0.68 13.51 12.70
C CYS A 260 1.92 14.11 13.39
N SER A 261 3.06 14.13 12.70
CA SER A 261 4.30 14.70 13.21
C SER A 261 4.31 16.24 13.25
N ASP A 262 3.33 16.89 12.61
CA ASP A 262 3.09 18.32 12.69
C ASP A 262 1.75 18.57 13.41
N PRO A 263 1.74 19.29 14.54
CA PRO A 263 0.51 19.55 15.29
C PRO A 263 -0.45 20.50 14.56
N ASP A 264 0.05 21.41 13.72
CA ASP A 264 -0.82 22.29 12.93
C ASP A 264 -1.52 21.50 11.83
N ASP A 265 -0.79 20.63 11.14
CA ASP A 265 -1.38 19.70 10.16
C ASP A 265 -2.37 18.75 10.86
N ALA A 266 -2.03 18.27 12.05
CA ALA A 266 -2.91 17.40 12.83
C ALA A 266 -4.28 18.07 13.08
N LYS A 267 -4.26 19.33 13.48
CA LYS A 267 -5.47 20.11 13.72
C LYS A 267 -6.31 20.25 12.45
N LEU A 268 -5.68 20.66 11.34
CA LEU A 268 -6.38 20.85 10.06
C LEU A 268 -6.97 19.55 9.53
N ILE A 269 -6.24 18.43 9.64
CA ILE A 269 -6.74 17.13 9.21
C ILE A 269 -7.88 16.66 10.11
N ARG A 270 -7.77 16.85 11.44
CA ARG A 270 -8.85 16.54 12.40
C ARG A 270 -10.13 17.26 12.04
N GLU A 271 -10.05 18.55 11.71
CA GLU A 271 -11.18 19.34 11.22
C GLU A 271 -11.75 18.75 9.93
N ALA A 272 -10.90 18.34 8.99
CA ALA A 272 -11.34 17.73 7.72
C ALA A 272 -11.98 16.35 7.88
N VAL A 273 -11.62 15.56 8.90
CA VAL A 273 -12.21 14.23 9.17
C VAL A 273 -13.38 14.26 10.15
N GLN A 274 -13.66 15.42 10.74
CA GLN A 274 -14.66 15.58 11.79
C GLN A 274 -16.04 15.05 11.37
N GLY A 275 -16.64 14.21 12.22
CA GLY A 275 -17.95 13.60 12.00
C GLY A 275 -17.92 12.35 11.10
N SER A 276 -16.76 11.99 10.55
CA SER A 276 -16.57 10.76 9.74
C SER A 276 -15.83 9.65 10.49
N GLU A 277 -15.37 9.88 11.72
CA GLU A 277 -14.47 8.97 12.46
C GLU A 277 -15.08 7.57 12.62
N GLY A 278 -16.32 7.47 13.11
CA GLY A 278 -16.97 6.17 13.30
C GLY A 278 -17.24 5.42 11.98
N GLN A 279 -17.45 6.13 10.87
CA GLN A 279 -17.57 5.52 9.54
C GLN A 279 -16.23 4.98 9.06
N LEU A 280 -15.15 5.73 9.30
CA LEU A 280 -13.80 5.32 8.96
C LEU A 280 -13.34 4.13 9.80
N ASP A 281 -13.59 4.12 11.12
CA ASP A 281 -13.31 2.98 12.00
C ASP A 281 -14.03 1.73 11.50
N THR A 282 -15.34 1.85 11.24
CA THR A 282 -16.14 0.75 10.69
C THR A 282 -15.55 0.27 9.36
N LEU A 283 -15.13 1.16 8.47
CA LEU A 283 -14.54 0.79 7.19
C LEU A 283 -13.20 0.06 7.38
N ILE A 284 -12.33 0.53 8.27
CA ILE A 284 -11.03 -0.08 8.57
C ILE A 284 -11.22 -1.48 9.14
N GLU A 285 -12.15 -1.65 10.09
CA GLU A 285 -12.52 -2.97 10.64
C GLU A 285 -13.03 -3.90 9.54
N ARG A 286 -13.89 -3.42 8.65
CA ARG A 286 -14.42 -4.21 7.53
C ARG A 286 -13.32 -4.63 6.56
N ILE A 287 -12.38 -3.74 6.24
CA ILE A 287 -11.23 -4.05 5.39
C ILE A 287 -10.37 -5.13 6.05
N SER A 288 -10.05 -4.94 7.35
CA SER A 288 -9.28 -5.91 8.13
C SER A 288 -9.94 -7.28 8.15
N PHE A 289 -11.26 -7.30 8.39
CA PHE A 289 -12.06 -8.51 8.40
C PHE A 289 -12.11 -9.21 7.02
N ALA A 290 -12.35 -8.45 5.95
CA ALA A 290 -12.43 -8.97 4.59
C ALA A 290 -11.10 -9.62 4.16
N ASN A 291 -10.00 -9.06 4.64
CA ASN A 291 -8.66 -9.59 4.50
C ASN A 291 -8.46 -10.90 5.28
N THR A 292 -8.94 -11.00 6.53
CA THR A 292 -8.99 -12.28 7.27
C THR A 292 -9.74 -13.35 6.47
N TYR A 293 -10.90 -12.98 5.93
CA TYR A 293 -11.78 -13.88 5.20
C TYR A 293 -11.12 -14.43 3.93
N ALA A 294 -10.43 -13.57 3.18
CA ALA A 294 -9.73 -13.94 1.96
C ALA A 294 -8.58 -14.94 2.20
N MET A 295 -7.96 -14.88 3.38
CA MET A 295 -6.84 -15.75 3.78
C MET A 295 -7.27 -17.05 4.46
N CYS A 296 -8.52 -17.14 4.92
CA CYS A 296 -9.00 -18.34 5.58
C CYS A 296 -9.21 -19.49 4.58
N HIS A 297 -8.50 -20.59 4.81
CA HIS A 297 -8.71 -21.83 4.04
C HIS A 297 -10.09 -22.43 4.29
N ASP A 298 -10.66 -22.24 5.49
CA ASP A 298 -12.00 -22.70 5.84
C ASP A 298 -13.03 -21.56 5.81
N LYS A 299 -13.50 -21.27 4.59
CA LYS A 299 -14.56 -20.27 4.37
C LYS A 299 -15.91 -20.68 4.96
N HIS A 300 -16.08 -21.94 5.39
CA HIS A 300 -17.33 -22.40 5.99
C HIS A 300 -17.48 -21.85 7.40
N GLU A 301 -16.42 -21.93 8.21
CA GLU A 301 -16.41 -21.42 9.59
C GLU A 301 -16.78 -19.92 9.65
N ILE A 302 -16.24 -19.12 8.74
CA ILE A 302 -16.52 -17.68 8.74
C ILE A 302 -17.94 -17.38 8.21
N LYS A 303 -18.42 -18.14 7.22
CA LYS A 303 -19.80 -18.02 6.73
C LYS A 303 -20.83 -18.37 7.80
N GLU A 304 -20.52 -19.33 8.64
CA GLU A 304 -21.36 -19.76 9.75
C GLU A 304 -21.42 -18.70 10.86
N LYS A 305 -20.27 -18.09 11.20
CA LYS A 305 -20.18 -17.05 12.24
C LYS A 305 -20.89 -15.74 11.90
N LEU A 306 -20.91 -15.33 10.63
CA LEU A 306 -21.42 -14.01 10.23
C LEU A 306 -22.72 -14.04 9.44
N GLY A 307 -23.06 -15.17 8.84
CA GLY A 307 -24.17 -15.27 7.91
C GLY A 307 -23.87 -14.65 6.53
N LYS A 308 -24.58 -15.13 5.51
CA LYS A 308 -24.33 -14.79 4.10
C LYS A 308 -24.60 -13.31 3.77
N GLU A 309 -25.61 -12.69 4.39
CA GLU A 309 -25.98 -11.30 4.11
C GLU A 309 -24.98 -10.30 4.70
N ALA A 310 -24.38 -10.61 5.85
CA ALA A 310 -23.31 -9.80 6.41
C ALA A 310 -22.08 -9.81 5.48
N ILE A 311 -21.68 -10.97 4.96
CA ILE A 311 -20.58 -11.09 4.00
C ILE A 311 -20.88 -10.33 2.71
N LYS A 312 -22.11 -10.44 2.18
CA LYS A 312 -22.50 -9.71 0.97
C LYS A 312 -22.46 -8.20 1.16
N THR A 313 -22.88 -7.71 2.33
CA THR A 313 -22.83 -6.30 2.70
C THR A 313 -21.39 -5.82 2.91
N LEU A 314 -20.55 -6.64 3.56
CA LEU A 314 -19.11 -6.40 3.76
C LEU A 314 -18.35 -6.26 2.43
N LEU A 315 -18.67 -7.09 1.44
CA LEU A 315 -18.02 -7.08 0.14
C LEU A 315 -18.59 -6.03 -0.82
N LYS A 316 -19.71 -5.38 -0.48
CA LYS A 316 -20.32 -4.35 -1.31
C LYS A 316 -19.56 -3.03 -1.10
N GLY A 317 -18.64 -2.73 -2.01
CA GLY A 317 -17.81 -1.51 -2.00
C GLY A 317 -16.34 -1.75 -1.63
N ILE A 318 -16.01 -2.92 -1.07
CA ILE A 318 -14.63 -3.37 -0.85
C ILE A 318 -14.31 -4.42 -1.91
N LEU A 319 -13.44 -4.06 -2.85
CA LEU A 319 -12.92 -5.02 -3.82
C LEU A 319 -11.84 -5.85 -3.13
N VAL A 320 -12.27 -6.98 -2.54
CA VAL A 320 -11.36 -8.02 -2.06
C VAL A 320 -10.81 -8.77 -3.25
N ILE A 321 -9.52 -8.58 -3.52
CA ILE A 321 -8.87 -9.26 -4.63
C ILE A 321 -8.10 -10.46 -4.11
N GLU A 322 -8.76 -11.62 -4.11
CA GLU A 322 -8.10 -12.90 -3.84
C GLU A 322 -7.06 -13.18 -4.93
N SER A 323 -5.79 -13.34 -4.55
CA SER A 323 -4.79 -13.94 -5.43
C SER A 323 -5.12 -15.42 -5.61
N ARG A 324 -6.08 -15.75 -6.47
CA ARG A 324 -6.34 -17.14 -6.85
C ARG A 324 -5.31 -17.58 -7.87
N ASN A 325 -4.88 -18.83 -7.69
CA ASN A 325 -4.01 -19.61 -8.57
C ASN A 325 -4.02 -19.12 -10.03
N LEU A 326 -2.88 -18.55 -10.45
CA LEU A 326 -2.48 -18.52 -11.86
C LEU A 326 -2.42 -19.97 -12.37
N PRO A 327 -2.93 -20.26 -13.58
CA PRO A 327 -2.84 -21.60 -14.18
C PRO A 327 -1.40 -22.08 -14.35
#